data_AF-A0AA41T6C1-F1
#
_entry.id   AF-A0AA41T6C1-F1
#
_cell.length_a   1.000
_cell.length_b   1.000
_cell.length_c   1.000
_cell.angle_alpha   90.00
_cell.angle_beta   90.00
_cell.angle_gamma   90.00
#
_symmetry.space_group_name_H-M   'P 1'
#
loop_
_entity.id
_entity.type
_entity.pdbx_description
1 polymer ?
#
loop_
_entity_poly.entity_id
_entity_poly.type
_entity_poly.pdbx_seq_one_letter_code
_entity_poly.pdbx_strand_id
1 'polypeptide(L)'
;MAFDELLQYVGSEGKFQVLTIIFFMLLNILTQPHDSIENFTAAIPAHHCHVHLLDNPTFKTNITINLTTEALLRVSIPVGPNQKPEQCRRFLQTQWQLLDPNISAINHTDPETEPCLDGWIYDQSVFTSTIITKWDLVCDYQSFKYFTQAFAQSGHLVGCALSGIVSDSGISESIRWLMATGKTEQALKELQRIARINGKKEVAKSLTAEVLISNMKEELNTTREPSGIKDVVFNPVVFKTVFFIGILGSTMQGILFFLARAAATLSALVLSTRIYFVHLPAILYAVFPMAVSVFVYFLPESFNLPLIDTIEDMEKR
;
A
#
# COMPACT_ATOMS: atom_id res chain seq x y z
N MET A 1 -4.62 36.38 -11.22
CA MET A 1 -4.80 37.18 -9.99
C MET A 1 -3.47 37.86 -9.66
N ALA A 2 -3.45 38.95 -8.87
CA ALA A 2 -2.24 39.75 -8.64
C ALA A 2 -1.11 38.96 -7.95
N PHE A 3 -1.46 37.95 -7.15
CA PHE A 3 -0.47 37.04 -6.56
C PHE A 3 0.24 36.14 -7.59
N ASP A 4 -0.46 35.71 -8.65
CA ASP A 4 0.12 34.82 -9.67
C ASP A 4 1.15 35.55 -10.52
N GLU A 5 0.93 36.84 -10.81
CA GLU A 5 1.89 37.71 -11.49
C GLU A 5 3.18 37.88 -10.67
N LEU A 6 3.04 38.04 -9.36
CA LEU A 6 4.16 38.12 -8.43
C LEU A 6 4.93 36.79 -8.31
N LEU A 7 4.24 35.65 -8.37
CA LEU A 7 4.88 34.34 -8.47
C LEU A 7 5.61 34.12 -9.79
N GLN A 8 5.05 34.54 -10.93
CA GLN A 8 5.75 34.51 -12.22
C GLN A 8 7.04 35.36 -12.18
N TYR A 9 6.96 36.54 -11.56
CA TYR A 9 8.11 37.42 -11.36
C TYR A 9 9.22 36.76 -10.53
N VAL A 10 8.86 35.99 -9.49
CA VAL A 10 9.79 35.22 -8.63
C VAL A 10 10.22 33.88 -9.24
N GLY A 11 9.50 33.40 -10.26
CA GLY A 11 9.74 32.15 -10.99
C GLY A 11 8.78 31.05 -10.55
N SER A 12 7.64 30.93 -11.24
CA SER A 12 6.56 29.99 -10.95
C SER A 12 6.85 28.52 -11.30
N GLU A 13 7.91 28.25 -12.07
CA GLU A 13 8.42 26.89 -12.39
C GLU A 13 9.91 26.76 -12.02
N GLY A 14 10.29 27.40 -10.92
CA GLY A 14 11.67 27.49 -10.51
C GLY A 14 12.20 26.21 -9.86
N LYS A 15 13.52 26.21 -9.63
CA LYS A 15 14.24 25.09 -8.97
C LYS A 15 13.64 24.70 -7.62
N PHE A 16 13.01 25.64 -6.92
CA PHE A 16 12.34 25.36 -5.65
C PHE A 16 11.20 24.34 -5.79
N GLN A 17 10.28 24.54 -6.75
CA GLN A 17 9.17 23.61 -6.97
C GLN A 17 9.65 22.25 -7.44
N VAL A 18 10.63 22.23 -8.36
CA VAL A 18 11.25 20.98 -8.84
C VAL A 18 11.91 20.22 -7.69
N LEU A 19 12.64 20.90 -6.80
CA LEU A 19 13.30 20.27 -5.65
C LEU A 19 12.27 19.70 -4.66
N THR A 20 11.18 20.42 -4.40
CA THR A 20 10.09 19.95 -3.54
C THR A 20 9.38 18.74 -4.14
N ILE A 21 9.11 18.75 -5.46
CA ILE A 21 8.53 17.61 -6.18
C ILE A 21 9.49 16.41 -6.12
N ILE A 22 10.78 16.58 -6.39
CA ILE A 22 11.78 15.51 -6.32
C ILE A 22 11.84 14.92 -4.92
N PHE A 23 11.86 15.76 -3.88
CA PHE A 23 11.85 15.32 -2.49
C PHE A 23 10.60 14.49 -2.19
N PHE A 24 9.42 14.96 -2.60
CA PHE A 24 8.17 14.23 -2.45
C PHE A 24 8.19 12.89 -3.22
N MET A 25 8.67 12.88 -4.47
CA MET A 25 8.82 11.64 -5.24
C MET A 25 9.77 10.65 -4.57
N LEU A 26 10.89 11.12 -4.03
CA LEU A 26 11.86 10.29 -3.33
C LEU A 26 11.24 9.63 -2.10
N LEU A 27 10.46 10.37 -1.31
CA LEU A 27 9.75 9.81 -0.16
C LEU A 27 8.77 8.71 -0.58
N ASN A 28 8.05 8.90 -1.68
CA ASN A 28 7.12 7.90 -2.21
C ASN A 28 7.82 6.64 -2.72
N ILE A 29 8.99 6.78 -3.37
CA ILE A 29 9.78 5.64 -3.84
C ILE A 29 10.27 4.78 -2.67
N LEU A 30 10.56 5.39 -1.51
CA LEU A 30 11.03 4.67 -0.32
C LEU A 30 9.90 3.90 0.38
N THR A 31 8.67 4.41 0.38
CA THR A 31 7.55 3.84 1.15
C THR A 31 6.71 2.84 0.35
N GLN A 32 6.45 3.08 -0.93
CA GLN A 32 5.54 2.28 -1.76
C GLN A 32 5.94 0.80 -1.95
N PRO A 33 7.22 0.45 -2.14
CA PRO A 33 7.62 -0.94 -2.34
C PRO A 33 7.34 -1.83 -1.11
N HIS A 34 7.41 -1.26 0.10
CA HIS A 34 7.23 -2.01 1.34
C HIS A 34 5.80 -2.56 1.49
N ASP A 35 4.79 -1.83 1.02
CA ASP A 35 3.40 -2.30 1.06
C ASP A 35 3.12 -3.42 0.05
N SER A 36 3.89 -3.45 -1.04
CA SER A 36 3.71 -4.44 -2.12
C SER A 36 4.50 -5.72 -1.87
N ILE A 37 5.68 -5.61 -1.21
CA ILE A 37 6.57 -6.75 -1.00
C ILE A 37 5.94 -7.81 -0.07
N GLU A 38 5.13 -7.39 0.91
CA GLU A 38 4.49 -8.27 1.90
C GLU A 38 3.62 -9.35 1.24
N ASN A 39 2.89 -9.01 0.17
CA ASN A 39 2.04 -9.97 -0.54
C ASN A 39 2.84 -11.16 -1.09
N PHE A 40 4.08 -10.93 -1.50
CA PHE A 40 4.94 -11.96 -2.09
C PHE A 40 5.82 -12.64 -1.03
N THR A 41 6.31 -11.89 -0.05
CA THR A 41 7.20 -12.45 0.98
C THR A 41 6.45 -13.18 2.09
N ALA A 42 5.17 -12.90 2.32
CA ALA A 42 4.33 -13.56 3.32
C ALA A 42 3.25 -14.47 2.72
N ALA A 43 3.44 -14.95 1.49
CA ALA A 43 2.57 -15.97 0.92
C ALA A 43 2.69 -17.28 1.73
N ILE A 44 1.55 -17.94 1.95
CA ILE A 44 1.46 -19.23 2.62
C ILE A 44 1.34 -20.29 1.51
N PRO A 45 2.42 -21.04 1.20
CA PRO A 45 2.34 -22.11 0.22
C PRO A 45 1.56 -23.30 0.79
N ALA A 46 1.16 -24.21 -0.09
CA ALA A 46 0.62 -25.50 0.33
C ALA A 46 1.67 -26.23 1.17
N HIS A 47 1.25 -26.79 2.30
CA HIS A 47 2.14 -27.44 3.24
C HIS A 47 1.45 -28.62 3.91
N HIS A 48 2.25 -29.50 4.48
CA HIS A 48 1.80 -30.65 5.26
C HIS A 48 2.79 -30.92 6.41
N CYS A 49 2.36 -31.67 7.42
CA CYS A 49 3.24 -32.06 8.51
C CYS A 49 4.46 -32.84 7.97
N HIS A 50 5.63 -32.61 8.57
CA HIS A 50 6.77 -33.48 8.34
C HIS A 50 6.50 -34.87 8.92
N VAL A 51 6.75 -35.92 8.13
CA VAL A 51 6.54 -37.31 8.51
C VAL A 51 7.84 -38.07 8.32
N HIS A 52 8.32 -38.72 9.37
CA HIS A 52 9.50 -39.57 9.28
C HIS A 52 9.16 -40.88 8.56
N LEU A 53 10.04 -41.31 7.64
CA LEU A 53 10.06 -42.71 7.26
C LEU A 53 10.39 -43.52 8.51
N LEU A 54 9.57 -44.52 8.82
CA LEU A 54 9.85 -45.45 9.92
C LEU A 54 11.10 -46.24 9.57
N ASP A 55 12.26 -45.76 10.02
CA ASP A 55 13.57 -46.40 9.81
C ASP A 55 13.76 -47.68 10.64
N ASN A 56 12.71 -48.24 11.24
CA ASN A 56 12.83 -49.45 12.05
C ASN A 56 11.84 -50.54 11.63
N PRO A 57 12.28 -51.51 10.80
CA PRO A 57 11.48 -52.69 10.46
C PRO A 57 11.46 -53.66 11.66
N THR A 58 10.93 -53.22 12.79
CA THR A 58 10.66 -54.10 13.95
C THR A 58 9.18 -54.32 14.20
N PHE A 59 8.35 -54.12 13.17
CA PHE A 59 7.04 -54.78 13.10
C PHE A 59 6.99 -55.65 11.84
N LYS A 60 7.24 -56.95 12.04
CA LYS A 60 7.05 -57.99 11.03
C LYS A 60 5.59 -58.01 10.57
N THR A 61 5.31 -57.34 9.47
CA THR A 61 4.41 -57.90 8.47
C THR A 61 5.27 -58.18 7.25
N ASN A 62 5.11 -59.35 6.63
CA ASN A 62 5.88 -59.81 5.48
C ASN A 62 5.51 -59.01 4.21
N ILE A 63 5.46 -57.70 4.30
CA ILE A 63 5.16 -56.80 3.20
C ILE A 63 6.41 -55.94 3.01
N THR A 64 7.28 -56.37 2.09
CA THR A 64 8.34 -55.55 1.51
C THR A 64 7.67 -54.47 0.65
N ILE A 65 7.07 -53.47 1.29
CA ILE A 65 6.49 -52.33 0.60
C ILE A 65 7.66 -51.43 0.22
N ASN A 66 7.88 -51.27 -1.08
CA ASN A 66 8.64 -50.15 -1.62
C ASN A 66 7.80 -48.89 -1.33
N LEU A 67 7.91 -48.34 -0.12
CA LEU A 67 6.98 -47.35 0.40
C LEU A 67 7.17 -46.03 -0.35
N THR A 68 6.19 -45.67 -1.17
CA THR A 68 6.17 -44.37 -1.85
C THR A 68 5.80 -43.27 -0.86
N THR A 69 6.33 -42.06 -1.05
CA THR A 69 6.03 -40.89 -0.20
C THR A 69 4.53 -40.62 -0.10
N GLU A 70 3.78 -40.86 -1.19
CA GLU A 70 2.33 -40.71 -1.22
C GLU A 70 1.58 -41.71 -0.33
N ALA A 71 2.04 -42.96 -0.28
CA ALA A 71 1.48 -43.99 0.59
C ALA A 71 1.69 -43.63 2.07
N LEU A 72 2.87 -43.12 2.41
CA LEU A 72 3.20 -42.66 3.76
C LEU A 72 2.36 -41.45 4.17
N LEU A 73 2.15 -40.48 3.28
CA LEU A 73 1.32 -39.30 3.55
C LEU A 73 -0.14 -39.68 3.84
N ARG A 74 -0.70 -40.64 3.09
CA ARG A 74 -2.10 -41.10 3.29
C ARG A 74 -2.32 -41.77 4.64
N VAL A 75 -1.31 -42.47 5.16
CA VAL A 75 -1.39 -43.21 6.43
C VAL A 75 -1.15 -42.31 7.63
N SER A 76 -0.39 -41.23 7.45
CA SER A 76 0.05 -40.35 8.54
C SER A 76 -0.78 -39.07 8.66
N ILE A 77 -1.43 -38.62 7.59
CA ILE A 77 -2.14 -37.34 7.56
C ILE A 77 -3.61 -37.57 7.13
N PRO A 78 -4.59 -37.07 7.91
CA PRO A 78 -5.99 -37.11 7.51
C PRO A 78 -6.25 -36.34 6.22
N VAL A 79 -7.27 -36.77 5.48
CA VAL A 79 -7.69 -36.08 4.27
C VAL A 79 -8.71 -35.02 4.64
N GLY A 80 -8.41 -33.76 4.34
CA GLY A 80 -9.32 -32.64 4.54
C GLY A 80 -10.51 -32.67 3.56
N PRO A 81 -11.48 -31.74 3.70
CA PRO A 81 -12.72 -31.72 2.93
C PRO A 81 -12.53 -31.62 1.40
N ASN A 82 -11.35 -31.19 0.94
CA ASN A 82 -11.04 -30.99 -0.49
C ASN A 82 -10.24 -32.15 -1.11
N GLN A 83 -10.27 -33.36 -0.52
CA GLN A 83 -9.44 -34.52 -0.93
C GLN A 83 -7.93 -34.26 -0.92
N LYS A 84 -7.50 -33.23 -0.19
CA LYS A 84 -6.08 -32.89 0.03
C LYS A 84 -5.69 -33.24 1.46
N PRO A 85 -4.41 -33.59 1.71
CA PRO A 85 -3.94 -33.81 3.08
C PRO A 85 -4.23 -32.57 3.93
N GLU A 86 -4.69 -32.81 5.16
CA GLU A 86 -4.87 -31.76 6.16
C GLU A 86 -3.52 -31.10 6.45
N GLN A 87 -3.52 -29.76 6.50
CA GLN A 87 -2.27 -28.99 6.53
C GLN A 87 -1.70 -28.83 7.93
N CYS A 88 -2.54 -28.90 8.96
CA CYS A 88 -2.22 -28.51 10.33
C CYS A 88 -2.21 -29.65 11.35
N ARG A 89 -2.77 -30.81 11.00
CA ARG A 89 -2.90 -31.95 11.90
C ARG A 89 -2.44 -33.23 11.22
N ARG A 90 -1.98 -34.16 12.05
CA ARG A 90 -1.61 -35.53 11.67
C ARG A 90 -2.31 -36.53 12.58
N PHE A 91 -2.36 -37.78 12.17
CA PHE A 91 -2.81 -38.85 13.06
C PHE A 91 -1.80 -39.05 14.19
N LEU A 92 -2.31 -39.27 15.41
CA LEU A 92 -1.48 -39.63 16.57
C LEU A 92 -0.76 -40.97 16.32
N GLN A 93 -1.45 -41.91 15.64
CA GLN A 93 -0.90 -43.19 15.23
C GLN A 93 -1.16 -43.43 13.73
N THR A 94 -0.16 -43.97 13.04
CA THR A 94 -0.23 -44.31 11.61
C THR A 94 -1.36 -45.29 11.31
N GLN A 95 -2.26 -44.90 10.40
CA GLN A 95 -3.43 -45.66 10.01
C GLN A 95 -3.14 -46.55 8.79
N TRP A 96 -2.32 -47.58 8.96
CA TRP A 96 -1.92 -48.49 7.87
C TRP A 96 -3.10 -49.14 7.15
N GLN A 97 -4.24 -49.27 7.84
CA GLN A 97 -5.49 -49.79 7.29
C GLN A 97 -6.01 -48.97 6.10
N LEU A 98 -5.61 -47.70 5.96
CA LEU A 98 -5.98 -46.84 4.82
C LEU A 98 -5.30 -47.25 3.49
N LEU A 99 -4.28 -48.12 3.53
CA LEU A 99 -3.63 -48.67 2.32
C LEU A 99 -4.36 -49.89 1.77
N ASP A 100 -5.17 -50.57 2.58
CA ASP A 100 -5.86 -51.79 2.17
C ASP A 100 -7.21 -51.45 1.50
N PRO A 101 -7.38 -51.74 0.19
CA PRO A 101 -8.62 -51.44 -0.52
C PRO A 101 -9.80 -52.33 -0.11
N ASN A 102 -9.57 -53.35 0.72
CA ASN A 102 -10.55 -54.39 1.07
C ASN A 102 -11.18 -54.20 2.46
N ILE A 103 -10.81 -53.17 3.22
CA ILE A 103 -11.38 -52.89 4.53
C ILE A 103 -12.39 -51.75 4.41
N SER A 104 -13.66 -52.11 4.29
CA SER A 104 -14.77 -51.19 4.55
C SER A 104 -14.80 -50.87 6.04
N ALA A 105 -14.51 -49.61 6.39
CA ALA A 105 -14.63 -48.96 7.70
C ALA A 105 -15.28 -49.83 8.80
N ILE A 106 -14.46 -50.57 9.55
CA ILE A 106 -14.90 -51.24 10.78
C ILE A 106 -14.93 -50.20 11.89
N ASN A 107 -16.15 -49.88 12.35
CA ASN A 107 -16.55 -49.19 13.59
C ASN A 107 -15.82 -47.88 13.94
N HIS A 108 -16.47 -46.76 13.62
CA HIS A 108 -16.01 -45.38 13.80
C HIS A 108 -15.84 -44.95 15.27
N THR A 109 -14.62 -45.04 15.78
CA THR A 109 -14.07 -43.93 16.57
C THR A 109 -13.27 -43.06 15.60
N ASP A 110 -13.56 -41.77 15.55
CA ASP A 110 -12.76 -40.86 14.73
C ASP A 110 -11.30 -40.99 15.15
N PRO A 111 -10.38 -41.22 14.20
CA PRO A 111 -8.97 -41.41 14.51
C PRO A 111 -8.43 -40.18 15.23
N GLU A 112 -7.69 -40.42 16.33
CA GLU A 112 -7.12 -39.33 17.12
C GLU A 112 -6.07 -38.56 16.31
N THR A 113 -6.15 -37.24 16.39
CA THR A 113 -5.28 -36.32 15.63
C THR A 113 -4.56 -35.36 16.57
N GLU A 114 -3.31 -35.08 16.26
CA GLU A 114 -2.45 -34.13 16.97
C GLU A 114 -1.94 -33.03 16.03
N PRO A 115 -1.57 -31.84 16.56
CA PRO A 115 -0.90 -30.82 15.76
C PRO A 115 0.47 -31.32 15.26
N CYS A 116 0.97 -30.77 14.15
CA CYS A 116 2.30 -31.11 13.66
C CYS A 116 3.38 -30.66 14.67
N LEU A 117 4.14 -31.59 15.26
CA LEU A 117 5.22 -31.28 16.20
C LEU A 117 6.62 -31.27 15.55
N ASP A 118 6.81 -32.05 14.49
CA ASP A 118 8.12 -32.29 13.86
C ASP A 118 8.41 -31.33 12.69
N GLY A 119 7.72 -30.19 12.63
CA GLY A 119 7.84 -29.20 11.58
C GLY A 119 6.96 -29.48 10.34
N TRP A 120 7.20 -28.72 9.28
CA TRP A 120 6.38 -28.71 8.07
C TRP A 120 7.21 -28.88 6.79
N ILE A 121 6.61 -29.52 5.79
CA ILE A 121 7.13 -29.58 4.42
C ILE A 121 6.27 -28.67 3.55
N TYR A 122 6.90 -27.70 2.92
CA TYR A 122 6.26 -26.70 2.06
C TYR A 122 6.47 -27.03 0.57
N ASP A 123 5.43 -26.81 -0.23
CA ASP A 123 5.54 -26.86 -1.69
C ASP A 123 6.29 -25.63 -2.22
N GLN A 124 7.44 -25.88 -2.87
CA GLN A 124 8.33 -24.86 -3.42
C GLN A 124 8.09 -24.56 -4.91
N SER A 125 7.01 -25.08 -5.50
CA SER A 125 6.68 -24.91 -6.92
C SER A 125 6.45 -23.43 -7.34
N VAL A 126 5.84 -22.64 -6.45
CA VAL A 126 5.52 -21.22 -6.69
C VAL A 126 6.52 -20.30 -6.00
N PHE A 127 6.86 -20.56 -4.73
CA PHE A 127 7.76 -19.74 -3.93
C PHE A 127 8.88 -20.60 -3.34
N THR A 128 10.14 -20.26 -3.62
CA THR A 128 11.30 -21.00 -3.07
C THR A 128 11.43 -20.83 -1.56
N SER A 129 11.18 -19.61 -1.05
CA SER A 129 11.18 -19.33 0.39
C SER A 129 10.33 -18.11 0.69
N THR A 130 9.53 -18.16 1.74
CA THR A 130 8.75 -17.02 2.25
C THR A 130 9.08 -16.78 3.73
N ILE A 131 8.70 -15.64 4.29
CA ILE A 131 8.85 -15.38 5.73
C ILE A 131 8.07 -16.42 6.54
N ILE A 132 6.95 -16.93 5.98
CA ILE A 132 6.16 -17.98 6.59
C ILE A 132 6.93 -19.30 6.63
N THR A 133 7.57 -19.71 5.51
CA THR A 133 8.33 -20.98 5.48
C THR A 133 9.65 -20.92 6.24
N LYS A 134 10.19 -19.73 6.53
CA LYS A 134 11.44 -19.57 7.29
C LYS A 134 11.23 -19.63 8.80
N TRP A 135 10.06 -19.20 9.27
CA TRP A 135 9.72 -19.07 10.69
C TRP A 135 8.55 -19.96 11.10
N ASP A 136 8.10 -20.85 10.22
CA ASP A 136 6.99 -21.77 10.43
C ASP A 136 5.71 -21.13 10.98
N LEU A 137 5.32 -20.01 10.36
CA LEU A 137 4.17 -19.20 10.78
C LEU A 137 2.86 -19.71 10.16
N VAL A 138 2.58 -20.99 10.32
CA VAL A 138 1.35 -21.66 9.83
C VAL A 138 0.45 -22.09 10.99
N CYS A 139 -0.80 -22.42 10.68
CA CYS A 139 -1.77 -22.95 11.64
C CYS A 139 -1.95 -22.01 12.85
N ASP A 140 -1.52 -22.42 14.05
CA ASP A 140 -1.66 -21.63 15.29
C ASP A 140 -0.99 -20.24 15.20
N TYR A 141 0.11 -20.13 14.44
CA TYR A 141 0.87 -18.89 14.26
C TYR A 141 0.48 -18.10 13.01
N GLN A 142 -0.51 -18.56 12.23
CA GLN A 142 -0.95 -17.87 11.01
C GLN A 142 -1.44 -16.43 11.31
N SER A 143 -1.99 -16.20 12.50
CA SER A 143 -2.44 -14.89 12.96
C SER A 143 -1.34 -13.82 12.92
N PHE A 144 -0.07 -14.21 13.07
CA PHE A 144 1.06 -13.29 13.10
C PHE A 144 1.19 -12.48 11.81
N LYS A 145 0.92 -13.10 10.65
CA LYS A 145 0.88 -12.41 9.36
C LYS A 145 -0.14 -11.27 9.35
N TYR A 146 -1.36 -11.53 9.82
CA TYR A 146 -2.42 -10.53 9.82
C TYR A 146 -2.12 -9.40 10.82
N PHE A 147 -1.44 -9.69 11.93
CA PHE A 147 -0.97 -8.66 12.86
C PHE A 147 0.09 -7.74 12.24
N THR A 148 1.08 -8.30 11.54
CA THR A 148 2.08 -7.48 10.83
C THR A 148 1.41 -6.53 9.84
N GLN A 149 0.46 -7.03 9.05
CA GLN A 149 -0.31 -6.23 8.10
C GLN A 149 -1.12 -5.13 8.82
N ALA A 150 -1.80 -5.48 9.92
CA ALA A 150 -2.58 -4.52 10.69
C ALA A 150 -1.70 -3.41 11.28
N PHE A 151 -0.53 -3.76 11.84
CA PHE A 151 0.42 -2.79 12.36
C PHE A 151 0.94 -1.86 11.28
N ALA A 152 1.35 -2.41 10.13
CA ALA A 152 1.81 -1.59 9.00
C ALA A 152 0.76 -0.56 8.56
N GLN A 153 -0.49 -1.00 8.42
CA GLN A 153 -1.60 -0.13 8.01
C GLN A 153 -1.98 0.91 9.07
N SER A 154 -1.97 0.53 10.34
CA SER A 154 -2.20 1.47 11.45
C SER A 154 -1.07 2.50 11.54
N GLY A 155 0.18 2.08 11.30
CA GLY A 155 1.34 2.97 11.23
C GLY A 155 1.23 3.96 10.08
N HIS A 156 0.73 3.54 8.92
CA HIS A 156 0.47 4.44 7.80
C HIS A 156 -0.57 5.51 8.16
N LEU A 157 -1.68 5.13 8.81
CA LEU A 157 -2.72 6.07 9.24
C LEU A 157 -2.17 7.11 10.23
N VAL A 158 -1.45 6.67 11.26
CA VAL A 158 -0.82 7.57 12.23
C VAL A 158 0.25 8.43 11.56
N GLY A 159 1.03 7.86 10.65
CA GLY A 159 2.03 8.55 9.85
C GLY A 159 1.43 9.67 9.01
N CYS A 160 0.33 9.42 8.31
CA CYS A 160 -0.41 10.45 7.57
C CYS A 160 -0.87 11.58 8.49
N ALA A 161 -1.50 11.26 9.62
CA ALA A 161 -1.98 12.26 10.58
C ALA A 161 -0.84 13.12 11.14
N LEU A 162 0.28 12.52 11.53
CA LEU A 162 1.45 13.24 12.02
C LEU A 162 2.13 14.05 10.91
N SER A 163 2.22 13.51 9.69
CA SER A 163 2.81 14.21 8.54
C SER A 163 2.03 15.46 8.17
N GLY A 164 0.70 15.47 8.31
CA GLY A 164 -0.11 16.67 8.14
C GLY A 164 0.26 17.75 9.15
N ILE A 165 0.34 17.39 10.44
CA ILE A 165 0.72 18.32 11.51
C ILE A 165 2.14 18.87 11.32
N VAL A 166 3.08 18.01 10.91
CA VAL A 166 4.47 18.42 10.64
C VAL A 166 4.56 19.26 9.37
N SER A 167 3.76 18.97 8.35
CA SER A 167 3.64 19.78 7.13
C SER A 167 3.15 21.18 7.47
N ASP A 168 2.10 21.28 8.26
CA ASP A 168 1.48 22.56 8.66
C ASP A 168 2.40 23.41 9.57
N SER A 169 3.33 22.77 10.28
CA SER A 169 4.28 23.45 11.18
C SER A 169 5.67 23.69 10.58
N GLY A 170 6.09 22.89 9.59
CA GLY A 170 7.46 22.85 9.07
C GLY A 170 7.63 23.29 7.61
N ILE A 171 6.58 23.19 6.78
CA ILE A 171 6.58 23.72 5.41
C ILE A 171 6.08 25.16 5.50
N SER A 172 6.88 26.12 5.01
CA SER A 172 6.59 27.56 5.12
C SER A 172 5.11 27.85 4.92
N GLU A 173 4.49 28.47 5.93
CA GLU A 173 3.13 29.00 5.86
C GLU A 173 2.94 29.67 4.49
N SER A 174 1.82 29.37 3.80
CA SER A 174 1.61 29.91 2.46
C SER A 174 1.74 31.44 2.50
N ILE A 175 2.38 32.03 1.49
CA ILE A 175 2.60 33.48 1.45
C ILE A 175 1.25 34.21 1.52
N ARG A 176 0.20 33.65 0.89
CA ARG A 176 -1.18 34.12 1.03
C ARG A 176 -1.68 34.12 2.48
N TRP A 177 -1.43 33.06 3.25
CA TRP A 177 -1.79 32.98 4.67
C TRP A 177 -1.00 33.96 5.55
N LEU A 178 0.32 34.07 5.35
CA LEU A 178 1.15 35.03 6.07
C LEU A 178 0.69 36.48 5.84
N MET A 179 0.30 36.78 4.60
CA MET A 179 -0.22 38.10 4.23
C MET A 179 -1.60 38.34 4.85
N ALA A 180 -2.51 37.34 4.82
CA ALA A 180 -3.82 37.44 5.45
C ALA A 180 -3.77 37.60 6.98
N THR A 181 -2.79 36.98 7.65
CA THR A 181 -2.56 37.09 9.10
C THR A 181 -1.81 38.34 9.53
N GLY A 182 -1.41 39.20 8.58
CA GLY A 182 -0.65 40.43 8.85
C GLY A 182 0.83 40.21 9.14
N LYS A 183 1.37 39.00 8.98
CA LYS A 183 2.80 38.67 9.16
C LYS A 183 3.60 38.98 7.88
N THR A 184 3.51 40.22 7.39
CA THR A 184 4.07 40.66 6.09
C THR A 184 5.60 40.49 5.98
N GLU A 185 6.34 40.78 7.05
CA GLU A 185 7.80 40.62 7.10
C GLU A 185 8.24 39.14 6.94
N GLN A 186 7.47 38.22 7.52
CA GLN A 186 7.74 36.79 7.40
C GLN A 186 7.41 36.30 5.98
N ALA A 187 6.31 36.79 5.40
CA ALA A 187 5.96 36.53 4.00
C ALA A 187 7.06 37.00 3.02
N LEU A 188 7.58 38.21 3.25
CA LEU A 188 8.66 38.78 2.44
C LEU A 188 9.93 37.92 2.52
N LYS A 189 10.33 37.50 3.72
CA LYS A 189 11.52 36.67 3.93
C LYS A 189 11.43 35.33 3.18
N GLU A 190 10.28 34.68 3.22
CA GLU A 190 10.06 33.42 2.49
C GLU A 190 10.07 33.63 0.97
N LEU A 191 9.42 34.69 0.48
CA LEU A 191 9.41 35.01 -0.95
C LEU A 191 10.81 35.36 -1.49
N GLN A 192 11.62 36.10 -0.70
CA GLN A 192 13.02 36.35 -1.02
C GLN A 192 13.86 35.06 -1.01
N ARG A 193 13.59 34.12 -0.09
CA ARG A 193 14.25 32.80 -0.06
C ARG A 193 13.95 32.01 -1.33
N ILE A 194 12.68 31.96 -1.75
CA ILE A 194 12.25 31.29 -3.00
C ILE A 194 12.93 31.93 -4.20
N ALA A 195 12.93 33.27 -4.30
CA ALA A 195 13.60 34.00 -5.38
C ALA A 195 15.10 33.68 -5.46
N ARG A 196 15.79 33.55 -4.32
CA ARG A 196 17.21 33.13 -4.27
C ARG A 196 17.42 31.69 -4.73
N ILE A 197 16.58 30.75 -4.31
CA ILE A 197 16.65 29.34 -4.72
C ILE A 197 16.42 29.20 -6.23
N ASN A 198 15.51 30.01 -6.78
CA ASN A 198 15.25 30.10 -8.21
C ASN A 198 16.34 30.83 -9.00
N GLY A 199 17.39 31.35 -8.34
CA GLY A 199 18.50 32.06 -8.98
C GLY A 199 18.22 33.53 -9.31
N LYS A 200 17.03 34.06 -9.02
CA LYS A 200 16.65 35.46 -9.24
C LYS A 200 17.09 36.35 -8.08
N LYS A 201 18.40 36.45 -7.85
CA LYS A 201 18.98 37.18 -6.70
C LYS A 201 18.68 38.68 -6.72
N GLU A 202 18.61 39.28 -7.89
CA GLU A 202 18.31 40.72 -8.02
C GLU A 202 16.84 41.01 -7.73
N VAL A 203 15.92 40.17 -8.20
CA VAL A 203 14.50 40.21 -7.83
C VAL A 203 14.31 40.05 -6.31
N ALA A 204 15.08 39.15 -5.69
CA ALA A 204 15.04 38.97 -4.23
C ALA A 204 15.48 40.21 -3.44
N LYS A 205 16.34 41.08 -4.01
CA LYS A 205 16.79 42.32 -3.36
C LYS A 205 15.83 43.49 -3.63
N SER A 206 15.19 43.52 -4.80
CA SER A 206 14.23 44.57 -5.16
C SER A 206 12.88 44.43 -4.46
N LEU A 207 12.60 43.25 -3.90
CA LEU A 207 11.35 42.97 -3.19
C LEU A 207 11.33 43.63 -1.81
N THR A 208 10.37 44.53 -1.59
CA THR A 208 10.08 45.20 -0.31
C THR A 208 8.69 44.83 0.19
N ALA A 209 8.44 45.04 1.49
CA ALA A 209 7.13 44.81 2.09
C ALA A 209 6.04 45.68 1.43
N GLU A 210 6.39 46.89 1.00
CA GLU A 210 5.49 47.83 0.32
C GLU A 210 4.99 47.28 -1.02
N VAL A 211 5.90 46.74 -1.85
CA VAL A 211 5.57 46.13 -3.15
C VAL A 211 4.69 44.88 -2.95
N LEU A 212 4.97 44.10 -1.91
CA LEU A 212 4.19 42.91 -1.59
C LEU A 212 2.76 43.28 -1.15
N ILE A 213 2.62 44.29 -0.28
CA ILE A 213 1.32 44.79 0.20
C ILE A 213 0.54 45.46 -0.95
N SER A 214 1.18 46.24 -1.81
CA SER A 214 0.50 46.91 -2.93
C SER A 214 -0.12 45.90 -3.90
N ASN A 215 0.62 44.83 -4.22
CA ASN A 215 0.15 43.81 -5.15
C ASN A 215 -0.95 42.94 -4.55
N MET A 216 -0.92 42.71 -3.24
CA MET A 216 -1.95 41.92 -2.56
C MET A 216 -3.12 42.74 -2.01
N LYS A 217 -3.10 44.08 -2.15
CA LYS A 217 -4.09 44.98 -1.53
C LYS A 217 -5.52 44.65 -1.94
N GLU A 218 -5.73 44.33 -3.22
CA GLU A 218 -7.04 43.96 -3.74
C GLU A 218 -7.51 42.63 -3.17
N GLU A 219 -6.64 41.60 -3.15
CA GLU A 219 -6.93 40.29 -2.56
C GLU A 219 -7.22 40.40 -1.05
N LEU A 220 -6.40 41.17 -0.31
CA LEU A 220 -6.53 41.44 1.14
C LEU A 220 -7.86 42.12 1.50
N ASN A 221 -8.39 42.99 0.64
CA ASN A 221 -9.67 43.66 0.89
C ASN A 221 -10.87 42.70 0.71
N THR A 222 -10.71 41.65 -0.11
CA THR A 222 -11.68 40.56 -0.27
C THR A 222 -11.61 39.53 0.85
N THR A 223 -10.42 39.27 1.41
CA THR A 223 -10.27 38.40 2.58
C THR A 223 -10.73 39.13 3.84
N ARG A 224 -11.96 38.87 4.29
CA ARG A 224 -12.43 39.28 5.63
C ARG A 224 -11.43 38.82 6.70
N GLU A 225 -11.28 39.65 7.74
CA GLU A 225 -10.32 39.58 8.86
C GLU A 225 -9.70 38.21 9.15
N PRO A 226 -8.41 38.16 9.57
CA PRO A 226 -7.69 36.92 9.82
C PRO A 226 -8.49 35.97 10.73
N SER A 227 -9.14 35.00 10.10
CA SER A 227 -9.99 34.04 10.78
C SER A 227 -9.10 33.12 11.60
N GLY A 228 -9.25 33.18 12.92
CA GLY A 228 -8.53 32.29 13.81
C GLY A 228 -8.99 30.84 13.60
N ILE A 229 -8.23 29.87 14.10
CA ILE A 229 -8.61 28.43 14.09
C ILE A 229 -10.02 28.23 14.67
N LYS A 230 -10.40 29.06 15.65
CA LYS A 230 -11.75 29.08 16.22
C LYS A 230 -12.81 29.41 15.18
N ASP A 231 -12.59 30.38 14.31
CA ASP A 231 -13.56 30.75 13.28
C ASP A 231 -13.67 29.67 12.19
N VAL A 232 -12.61 28.92 11.91
CA VAL A 232 -12.66 27.75 11.00
C VAL A 232 -13.50 26.62 11.59
N VAL A 233 -13.42 26.38 12.91
CA VAL A 233 -14.17 25.33 13.60
C VAL A 233 -15.62 25.74 13.89
N PHE A 234 -15.85 27.00 14.26
CA PHE A 234 -17.16 27.50 14.70
C PHE A 234 -17.98 28.15 13.58
N ASN A 235 -17.38 28.52 12.44
CA ASN A 235 -18.14 28.96 11.27
C ASN A 235 -18.67 27.73 10.51
N PRO A 236 -19.99 27.47 10.52
CA PRO A 236 -20.56 26.24 9.96
C PRO A 236 -20.39 26.13 8.44
N VAL A 237 -20.19 27.25 7.73
CA VAL A 237 -20.00 27.26 6.27
C VAL A 237 -18.56 26.88 5.92
N VAL A 238 -17.58 27.50 6.60
CA VAL A 238 -16.15 27.20 6.40
C VAL A 238 -15.82 25.80 6.90
N PHE A 239 -16.32 25.43 8.07
CA PHE A 239 -16.16 24.08 8.61
C PHE A 239 -16.72 23.03 7.65
N LYS A 240 -17.94 23.20 7.13
CA LYS A 240 -18.51 22.29 6.13
C LYS A 240 -17.67 22.22 4.86
N THR A 241 -17.14 23.34 4.38
CA THR A 241 -16.36 23.38 3.14
C THR A 241 -15.01 22.67 3.30
N VAL A 242 -14.27 22.97 4.37
CA VAL A 242 -12.99 22.32 4.68
C VAL A 242 -13.18 20.84 4.99
N PHE A 243 -14.21 20.50 5.76
CA PHE A 243 -14.55 19.10 6.06
C PHE A 243 -14.96 18.34 4.80
N PHE A 244 -15.73 18.96 3.90
CA PHE A 244 -16.15 18.32 2.65
C PHE A 244 -15.00 18.16 1.67
N ILE A 245 -14.15 19.17 1.46
CA ILE A 245 -12.93 19.07 0.63
C ILE A 245 -11.96 18.03 1.22
N GLY A 246 -11.79 18.04 2.54
CA GLY A 246 -10.97 17.07 3.26
C GLY A 246 -11.50 15.64 3.13
N ILE A 247 -12.81 15.43 3.27
CA ILE A 247 -13.46 14.15 3.03
C ILE A 247 -13.31 13.74 1.57
N LEU A 248 -13.57 14.64 0.61
CA LEU A 248 -13.51 14.31 -0.81
C LEU A 248 -12.08 13.89 -1.19
N GLY A 249 -11.08 14.67 -0.77
CA GLY A 249 -9.66 14.39 -1.00
C GLY A 249 -9.19 13.09 -0.33
N SER A 250 -9.54 12.89 0.95
CA SER A 250 -9.21 11.65 1.67
C SER A 250 -9.95 10.43 1.13
N THR A 251 -11.18 10.60 0.65
CA THR A 251 -11.96 9.55 -0.01
C THR A 251 -11.35 9.19 -1.36
N MET A 252 -10.96 10.17 -2.18
CA MET A 252 -10.25 9.93 -3.44
C MET A 252 -8.92 9.21 -3.21
N GLN A 253 -8.13 9.65 -2.22
CA GLN A 253 -6.88 9.00 -1.84
C GLN A 253 -7.12 7.57 -1.32
N GLY A 254 -8.16 7.37 -0.50
CA GLY A 254 -8.56 6.07 0.02
C GLY A 254 -8.99 5.10 -1.08
N ILE A 255 -9.76 5.57 -2.07
CA ILE A 255 -10.14 4.79 -3.26
C ILE A 255 -8.91 4.39 -4.06
N LEU A 256 -7.97 5.32 -4.29
CA LEU A 256 -6.73 5.03 -5.00
C LEU A 256 -5.89 3.96 -4.27
N PHE A 257 -5.72 4.07 -2.95
CA PHE A 257 -5.03 3.06 -2.16
C PHE A 257 -5.73 1.70 -2.19
N PHE A 258 -7.06 1.69 -2.08
CA PHE A 258 -7.84 0.46 -2.15
C PHE A 258 -7.67 -0.24 -3.51
N LEU A 259 -7.77 0.52 -4.61
CA LEU A 259 -7.55 0.00 -5.96
C LEU A 259 -6.12 -0.51 -6.14
N ALA A 260 -5.11 0.21 -5.63
CA ALA A 260 -3.72 -0.22 -5.68
C ALA A 260 -3.50 -1.54 -4.90
N ARG A 261 -4.12 -1.68 -3.71
CA ARG A 261 -4.06 -2.92 -2.91
C ARG A 261 -4.78 -4.08 -3.60
N ALA A 262 -5.95 -3.83 -4.18
CA ALA A 262 -6.69 -4.82 -4.96
C ALA A 262 -5.90 -5.28 -6.20
N ALA A 263 -5.20 -4.36 -6.88
CA ALA A 263 -4.33 -4.71 -7.99
C ALA A 263 -3.13 -5.56 -7.53
N ALA A 264 -2.53 -5.25 -6.38
CA ALA A 264 -1.43 -6.02 -5.82
C ALA A 264 -1.84 -7.44 -5.41
N THR A 265 -3.03 -7.63 -4.82
CA THR A 265 -3.56 -8.96 -4.51
C THR A 265 -3.94 -9.74 -5.77
N LEU A 266 -4.53 -9.07 -6.76
CA LEU A 266 -4.83 -9.68 -8.06
C LEU A 266 -3.55 -10.12 -8.78
N SER A 267 -2.48 -9.33 -8.71
CA SER A 267 -1.15 -9.66 -9.22
C SER A 267 -0.63 -10.96 -8.57
N ALA A 268 -0.65 -11.07 -7.24
CA ALA A 268 -0.27 -12.31 -6.57
C ALA A 268 -1.11 -13.53 -7.03
N LEU A 269 -2.40 -13.34 -7.28
CA LEU A 269 -3.27 -14.41 -7.80
C LEU A 269 -2.94 -14.79 -9.25
N VAL A 270 -2.60 -13.81 -10.10
CA VAL A 270 -2.11 -14.05 -11.47
C VAL A 270 -0.86 -14.93 -11.42
N LEU A 271 0.04 -14.72 -10.45
CA LEU A 271 1.21 -15.58 -10.28
C LEU A 271 0.84 -17.04 -9.95
N SER A 272 -0.24 -17.28 -9.21
CA SER A 272 -0.73 -18.63 -8.92
C SER A 272 -1.20 -19.38 -10.17
N THR A 273 -1.55 -18.69 -11.25
CA THR A 273 -1.92 -19.34 -12.52
C THR A 273 -0.74 -20.08 -13.18
N ARG A 274 0.49 -19.80 -12.75
CA ARG A 274 1.71 -20.52 -13.17
C ARG A 274 1.62 -22.03 -12.96
N ILE A 275 0.82 -22.48 -11.99
CA ILE A 275 0.58 -23.91 -11.69
C ILE A 275 -0.06 -24.61 -12.90
N TYR A 276 -0.91 -23.92 -13.65
CA TYR A 276 -1.59 -24.48 -14.83
C TYR A 276 -0.80 -24.20 -16.11
N PHE A 277 -0.31 -22.96 -16.27
CA PHE A 277 0.39 -22.52 -17.48
C PHE A 277 1.60 -21.66 -17.12
N VAL A 278 2.80 -22.17 -17.43
CA VAL A 278 4.07 -21.54 -17.05
C VAL A 278 4.24 -20.11 -17.59
N HIS A 279 3.78 -19.84 -18.81
CA HIS A 279 3.94 -18.54 -19.48
C HIS A 279 2.77 -17.57 -19.27
N LEU A 280 1.65 -18.03 -18.71
CA LEU A 280 0.43 -17.22 -18.60
C LEU A 280 0.59 -15.96 -17.74
N PRO A 281 1.24 -16.00 -16.55
CA PRO A 281 1.47 -14.79 -15.77
C PRO A 281 2.29 -13.74 -16.54
N ALA A 282 3.34 -14.17 -17.25
CA ALA A 282 4.21 -13.26 -18.00
C ALA A 282 3.44 -12.56 -19.15
N ILE A 283 2.57 -13.29 -19.85
CA ILE A 283 1.69 -12.73 -20.89
C ILE A 283 0.73 -11.70 -20.27
N LEU A 284 0.07 -12.04 -19.16
CA LEU A 284 -0.88 -11.14 -18.50
C LEU A 284 -0.22 -9.85 -18.01
N TYR A 285 0.97 -9.96 -17.40
CA TYR A 285 1.75 -8.79 -16.97
C TYR A 285 2.27 -7.94 -18.12
N ALA A 286 2.44 -8.49 -19.32
CA ALA A 286 2.84 -7.72 -20.49
C ALA A 286 1.65 -7.04 -21.18
N VAL A 287 0.56 -7.77 -21.39
CA VAL A 287 -0.60 -7.31 -22.16
C VAL A 287 -1.42 -6.27 -21.39
N PHE A 288 -1.62 -6.45 -20.09
CA PHE A 288 -2.48 -5.57 -19.30
C PHE A 288 -1.96 -4.11 -19.23
N PRO A 289 -0.67 -3.85 -18.95
CA PRO A 289 -0.14 -2.48 -18.99
C PRO A 289 -0.18 -1.87 -20.40
N MET A 290 0.04 -2.66 -21.45
CA MET A 290 -0.09 -2.16 -22.83
C MET A 290 -1.52 -1.71 -23.12
N ALA A 291 -2.53 -2.49 -22.71
CA ALA A 291 -3.92 -2.11 -22.85
C ALA A 291 -4.27 -0.85 -22.05
N VAL A 292 -3.81 -0.75 -20.79
CA VAL A 292 -4.01 0.45 -19.96
C VAL A 292 -3.33 1.67 -20.58
N SER A 293 -2.13 1.52 -21.14
CA SER A 293 -1.44 2.60 -21.85
C SER A 293 -2.24 3.10 -23.05
N VAL A 294 -3.02 2.24 -23.72
CA VAL A 294 -3.93 2.67 -24.79
C VAL A 294 -5.07 3.53 -24.21
N PHE A 295 -5.62 3.16 -23.05
CA PHE A 295 -6.66 3.95 -22.37
C PHE A 295 -6.19 5.33 -21.92
N VAL A 296 -4.90 5.50 -21.61
CA VAL A 296 -4.32 6.81 -21.24
C VAL A 296 -4.45 7.82 -22.39
N TYR A 297 -4.43 7.40 -23.66
CA TYR A 297 -4.63 8.31 -24.80
C TYR A 297 -6.04 8.88 -24.90
N PHE A 298 -7.04 8.24 -24.28
CA PHE A 298 -8.41 8.76 -24.23
C PHE A 298 -8.63 9.73 -23.06
N LEU A 299 -7.67 9.85 -22.14
CA LEU A 299 -7.75 10.85 -21.08
C LEU A 299 -7.49 12.24 -21.70
N PRO A 300 -8.31 13.25 -21.35
CA PRO A 300 -8.12 14.59 -21.88
C PRO A 300 -6.76 15.12 -21.42
N GLU A 301 -5.96 15.56 -22.39
CA GLU A 301 -4.65 16.14 -22.12
C GLU A 301 -4.86 17.48 -21.40
N SER A 302 -4.29 17.61 -20.20
CA SER A 302 -4.35 18.83 -19.39
C SER A 302 -3.14 19.75 -19.60
N PHE A 303 -2.19 19.35 -20.45
CA PHE A 303 -0.95 20.09 -20.69
C PHE A 303 -1.23 21.45 -21.37
N ASN A 304 -0.65 22.52 -20.84
CA ASN A 304 -0.82 23.92 -21.28
C ASN A 304 -2.24 24.49 -21.21
N LEU A 305 -3.18 23.81 -20.55
CA LEU A 305 -4.49 24.39 -20.31
C LEU A 305 -4.47 25.19 -19.00
N PRO A 306 -5.10 26.40 -18.97
CA PRO A 306 -5.17 27.18 -17.74
C PRO A 306 -5.90 26.37 -16.67
N LEU A 307 -5.41 26.48 -15.43
CA LEU A 307 -6.05 25.86 -14.29
C LEU A 307 -7.45 26.47 -14.14
N ILE A 308 -8.45 25.62 -13.91
CA ILE A 308 -9.81 26.08 -13.68
C ILE A 308 -9.89 26.56 -12.24
N ASP A 309 -9.86 27.87 -12.06
CA ASP A 309 -9.91 28.50 -10.74
C ASP A 309 -11.34 28.85 -10.32
N THR A 310 -12.29 28.92 -11.26
CA THR A 310 -13.70 29.24 -11.00
C THR A 310 -14.67 28.24 -11.61
N ILE A 311 -15.87 28.13 -11.02
CA ILE A 311 -16.95 27.27 -11.56
C ILE A 311 -17.37 27.74 -12.97
N GLU A 312 -17.30 29.04 -13.24
CA GLU A 312 -17.58 29.62 -14.56
C GLU A 312 -16.55 29.22 -15.62
N ASP A 313 -15.31 28.92 -15.23
CA ASP A 313 -14.29 28.37 -16.13
C ASP A 313 -14.52 26.88 -16.43
N MET A 314 -15.24 26.16 -15.57
CA MET A 314 -15.67 24.78 -15.85
C MET A 314 -16.80 24.74 -16.89
N GLU A 315 -17.73 25.69 -16.84
CA GLU A 315 -18.87 25.74 -17.78
C GLU A 315 -18.46 26.15 -19.20
N LYS A 316 -17.32 26.81 -19.36
CA LYS A 316 -16.79 27.26 -20.66
C LYS A 316 -15.98 26.20 -21.41
N ARG A 317 -15.73 25.03 -20.81
CA ARG A 317 -14.83 23.99 -21.32
C ARG A 317 -15.60 22.74 -21.75
#